data_AF-A0A822FG23-F1
#
_entry.id   AF-A0A822FG23-F1
#
_cell.length_a   1.000
_cell.length_b   1.000
_cell.length_c   1.000
_cell.angle_alpha   90.00
_cell.angle_beta   90.00
_cell.angle_gamma   90.00
#
_symmetry.space_group_name_H-M   'P 1'
#
loop_
_entity.id
_entity.type
_entity.pdbx_description
1 polymer ?
#
loop_
_entity_poly.entity_id
_entity_poly.type
_entity_poly.pdbx_seq_one_letter_code
_entity_poly.pdbx_strand_id
1 'polypeptide(L)' 'SMNLCLGFHTSLRKLNEALRQLAGDKSEGISYTRPIESATCGRTQTAPQFSGRIVGGHEATAHSWPWVNAFV' A
#
# COMPACT_ATOMS: atom_id res chain seq x y z
N SER A 1 -3.83 38.17 27.76
CA SER A 1 -3.13 37.21 26.89
C SER A 1 -3.50 35.74 27.23
N MET A 2 -4.78 35.40 27.32
CA MET A 2 -5.24 34.02 27.61
C MET A 2 -6.27 33.52 26.58
N ASN A 3 -7.07 34.44 26.01
CA ASN A 3 -8.09 34.11 25.00
C ASN A 3 -7.52 33.59 23.67
N LEU A 4 -6.30 33.99 23.27
CA LEU A 4 -5.65 33.44 22.07
C LEU A 4 -5.30 31.95 22.22
N CYS A 5 -4.91 31.52 23.43
CA CYS A 5 -4.50 30.14 23.69
C CYS A 5 -5.71 29.18 23.72
N LEU A 6 -6.83 29.61 24.34
CA LEU A 6 -8.10 28.89 24.27
C LEU A 6 -8.66 28.84 22.84
N GLY A 7 -8.52 29.91 22.06
CA GLY A 7 -8.88 29.94 20.64
C GLY A 7 -8.10 28.91 19.82
N PHE A 8 -6.78 28.81 20.03
CA PHE A 8 -5.95 27.83 19.34
C PHE A 8 -6.31 26.39 19.73
N HIS A 9 -6.56 26.14 21.02
CA HIS A 9 -6.93 24.81 21.52
C HIS A 9 -8.33 24.36 21.06
N THR A 10 -9.26 25.29 20.86
CA THR A 10 -10.60 24.96 20.32
C THR A 10 -10.54 24.72 18.81
N SER A 11 -9.74 25.48 18.06
CA SER A 11 -9.48 25.23 16.64
C SER A 11 -8.81 23.87 16.40
N LEU A 12 -7.82 23.49 17.21
CA LEU A 12 -7.17 22.18 17.12
C LEU A 12 -8.12 21.02 17.46
N ARG A 13 -9.01 21.20 18.45
CA ARG A 13 -10.03 20.19 18.77
C ARG A 13 -11.01 19.98 17.62
N LYS A 14 -11.49 21.07 17.01
CA LYS A 14 -12.36 21.02 15.82
C LYS A 14 -11.67 20.32 14.64
N LEU A 15 -10.38 20.59 14.45
CA LEU A 15 -9.60 19.96 13.38
C LEU A 15 -9.40 18.45 13.63
N ASN A 16 -9.12 18.05 14.87
CA ASN A 16 -9.00 16.64 15.26
C ASN A 16 -10.32 15.87 15.12
N GLU A 17 -11.45 16.50 15.46
CA GLU A 17 -12.78 15.90 15.25
C GLU A 17 -13.13 15.76 13.76
N ALA A 18 -12.81 16.76 12.94
CA ALA A 18 -12.98 16.68 11.49
C ALA A 18 -12.14 15.53 10.90
N LEU A 19 -10.89 15.35 11.35
CA LEU A 19 -10.05 14.21 10.95
C LEU A 19 -10.66 12.86 11.36
N ARG A 20 -11.27 12.77 12.54
CA ARG A 20 -11.97 11.55 13.00
C ARG A 20 -13.23 11.25 12.17
N GLN A 21 -13.93 12.27 11.69
CA GLN A 21 -15.08 12.10 10.80
C GLN A 21 -14.66 11.65 9.40
N LEU A 22 -13.54 12.18 8.87
CA LEU A 22 -12.96 11.71 7.61
C LEU A 22 -12.41 10.27 7.71
N ALA A 23 -11.91 9.87 8.88
CA ALA A 23 -11.51 8.49 9.14
C ALA A 23 -12.69 7.52 9.35
N GLY A 24 -13.91 8.05 9.50
CA GLY A 24 -15.14 7.28 9.72
C GLY A 24 -15.93 6.97 8.45
N ASP A 25 -15.50 7.45 7.28
CA ASP A 25 -16.12 7.08 6.01
C ASP A 25 -15.72 5.65 5.64
N LYS A 26 -16.71 4.77 5.55
CA LYS A 26 -16.51 3.41 5.01
C LYS A 26 -16.14 3.60 3.54
N SER A 27 -14.86 3.44 3.25
CA SER A 27 -14.26 3.53 1.92
C SER A 27 -15.09 2.89 0.81
N GLU A 28 -15.97 3.64 0.18
CA GLU A 28 -16.31 3.51 -1.24
C GLU A 28 -15.31 4.42 -1.98
N GLY A 29 -14.02 4.05 -1.96
CA GLY A 29 -12.97 4.93 -2.43
C GLY A 29 -11.56 4.39 -2.30
N ILE A 30 -11.00 4.05 -3.46
CA ILE A 30 -9.60 3.75 -3.78
C ILE A 30 -9.10 2.35 -3.36
N SER A 31 -8.96 1.50 -4.37
CA SER A 31 -8.21 0.23 -4.34
C SER A 31 -6.71 0.51 -4.12
N TYR A 32 -6.33 0.91 -2.92
CA TYR A 32 -4.99 0.64 -2.42
C TYR A 32 -5.03 -0.83 -2.01
N THR A 33 -4.49 -1.68 -2.90
CA THR A 33 -4.04 -3.05 -2.66
C THR A 33 -4.34 -3.55 -1.26
N ARG A 34 -5.27 -4.53 -1.15
CA ARG A 34 -5.50 -5.37 0.03
C ARG A 34 -4.23 -5.39 0.89
N PRO A 35 -4.27 -4.89 2.15
CA PRO A 35 -3.09 -4.93 3.01
C PRO A 35 -2.69 -6.38 3.01
N ILE A 36 -1.52 -6.67 2.44
CA ILE A 36 -1.08 -8.00 2.04
C ILE A 36 -1.58 -9.00 3.08
N GLU A 37 -2.73 -9.63 2.81
CA GLU A 37 -3.35 -10.56 3.72
C GLU A 37 -2.42 -11.76 3.69
N SER A 38 -1.49 -11.80 4.63
CA SER A 38 -0.40 -12.78 4.73
C SER A 38 0.18 -13.19 3.36
N ALA A 39 1.02 -12.34 2.75
CA ALA A 39 1.78 -12.78 1.56
C ALA A 39 2.55 -14.00 1.99
N THR A 40 2.14 -15.14 1.45
CA THR A 40 2.89 -16.36 1.62
C THR A 40 4.12 -16.22 0.74
N CYS A 41 5.30 -16.26 1.34
CA CYS A 41 6.55 -16.24 0.59
C CYS A 41 6.58 -17.39 -0.44
N GLY A 42 7.30 -17.20 -1.54
CA GLY A 42 7.41 -18.20 -2.60
C GLY A 42 6.14 -18.43 -3.42
N ARG A 43 5.04 -17.69 -3.17
CA ARG A 43 3.87 -17.69 -4.05
C ARG A 43 3.90 -16.50 -4.98
N THR A 44 3.62 -16.76 -6.26
CA THR A 44 3.44 -15.73 -7.27
C THR A 44 1.99 -15.73 -7.75
N GLN A 45 1.43 -14.55 -8.00
CA GLN A 45 0.11 -14.41 -8.64
C GLN A 45 0.19 -14.71 -10.14
N THR A 46 1.35 -14.46 -10.75
CA THR A 46 1.61 -14.67 -12.17
C THR A 46 2.61 -15.80 -12.33
N ALA A 47 2.17 -16.94 -12.86
CA ALA A 47 3.07 -18.06 -13.11
C ALA A 47 4.09 -17.71 -14.20
N PRO A 48 5.37 -18.07 -14.04
CA PRO A 48 6.37 -17.84 -15.09
C PRO A 48 6.08 -18.71 -16.31
N GLN A 49 6.11 -18.11 -17.49
CA GLN A 49 5.86 -18.80 -18.76
C GLN A 49 7.18 -19.34 -19.33
N PHE A 50 7.62 -20.50 -18.86
CA PHE A 50 8.72 -21.24 -19.49
C PHE A 50 8.51 -22.74 -19.35
N SER A 51 9.11 -23.51 -20.27
CA SER A 51 9.16 -24.96 -20.20
C SER A 51 10.60 -25.43 -20.39
N GLY A 52 11.01 -26.43 -19.61
CA GLY A 52 12.36 -27.00 -19.70
C GLY A 52 13.47 -26.13 -19.10
N ARG A 53 14.68 -26.26 -19.67
CA ARG A 53 15.89 -25.55 -19.22
C ARG A 53 16.01 -24.22 -19.96
N ILE A 54 16.32 -23.15 -19.23
CA ILE A 54 16.67 -21.86 -19.82
C ILE A 54 18.10 -21.93 -20.36
N VAL A 55 18.26 -21.83 -21.69
CA VAL A 55 19.56 -21.75 -22.39
C VAL A 55 19.51 -20.49 -23.26
N GLY A 56 20.50 -19.59 -23.15
CA GLY A 56 20.52 -18.32 -23.87
C GLY A 56 19.60 -17.22 -23.30
N GLY A 57 18.73 -17.57 -22.35
CA GLY A 57 17.82 -16.65 -21.68
C GLY A 57 16.45 -16.58 -22.34
N HIS A 58 15.47 -16.10 -21.57
CA HIS A 58 14.14 -15.74 -22.02
C HIS A 58 13.69 -14.56 -21.16
N GLU A 59 13.09 -13.55 -21.78
CA GLU A 59 12.55 -12.42 -21.03
C GLU A 59 11.44 -12.92 -20.10
N ALA A 60 11.50 -12.51 -18.83
CA ALA A 60 10.51 -12.93 -17.87
C ALA A 60 9.21 -12.13 -18.04
N THR A 61 8.07 -12.80 -17.92
CA THR A 61 6.78 -12.12 -17.80
C THR A 61 6.81 -11.17 -16.61
N ALA A 62 6.32 -9.94 -16.78
CA ALA A 62 6.26 -8.97 -15.69
C ALA A 62 5.56 -9.57 -14.45
N HIS A 63 6.12 -9.29 -13.27
CA HIS A 63 5.65 -9.77 -11.96
C HIS A 63 5.65 -11.30 -11.74
N SER A 64 6.17 -12.11 -12.68
CA SER A 64 6.24 -13.57 -12.51
C SER A 64 7.26 -14.04 -11.46
N TRP A 65 8.23 -13.18 -11.13
CA TRP A 65 9.28 -13.42 -10.14
C TRP A 65 9.31 -12.31 -9.06
N PRO A 66 8.33 -12.27 -8.15
CA PRO A 66 8.16 -11.14 -7.22
C PRO A 66 9.29 -10.97 -6.20
N TRP A 67 10.16 -11.98 -6.03
CA TRP A 67 11.32 -11.93 -5.15
C TRP A 67 12.59 -11.41 -5.84
N VAL A 68 12.59 -11.25 -7.16
CA VAL A 68 13.76 -10.74 -7.87
C VAL A 68 13.86 -9.24 -7.64
N ASN A 69 14.90 -8.84 -6.93
CA ASN A 69 15.35 -7.48 -6.76
C ASN A 69 16.56 -7.26 -7.68
N ALA A 70 16.45 -6.29 -8.59
CA ALA A 70 17.62 -5.77 -9.28
C ALA A 70 18.38 -4.90 -8.27
N PHE A 71 19.35 -5.48 -7.56
CA PHE A 71 20.40 -4.65 -6.98
C PHE A 71 21.25 -4.15 -8.14
N VAL A 72 21.09 -2.86 -8.43
CA VAL A 72 21.95 -2.09 -9.35
C VAL A 72 23.07 -1.42 -8.57
#